data_AF-A0AAV9A0Q5-F1
#
_entry.id   AF-A0AAV9A0Q5-F1
#
_cell.length_a   1.000
_cell.length_b   1.000
_cell.length_c   1.000
_cell.angle_alpha   90.00
_cell.angle_beta   90.00
_cell.angle_gamma   90.00
#
_symmetry.space_group_name_H-M   'P 1'
#
loop_
_entity.id
_entity.type
_entity.pdbx_description
1 polymer ?
#
loop_
_entity_poly.entity_id
_entity_poly.type
_entity_poly.pdbx_seq_one_letter_code
_entity_poly.pdbx_strand_id
1 'polypeptide(L)' 'MAMAGGWVRGQAVHQAPKGLIARLDALRRRFFWRGAAGTGKSPYLVRWMDICRSKKKGGLGVLDLEVMNRGVVN' A
#
# COMPACT_ATOMS: atom_id res chain seq x y z
N MET A 1 -41.88 17.57 -23.03
CA MET A 1 -41.51 16.36 -22.25
C MET A 1 -40.11 15.94 -22.64
N ALA A 2 -39.11 16.26 -21.82
CA ALA A 2 -37.76 15.74 -21.97
C ALA A 2 -37.14 15.63 -20.57
N MET A 3 -37.19 14.44 -19.98
CA MET A 3 -36.41 14.15 -18.77
C MET A 3 -35.05 13.60 -19.22
N ALA A 4 -34.12 14.52 -19.46
CA ALA A 4 -32.71 14.18 -19.59
C ALA A 4 -32.14 14.03 -18.17
N GLY A 5 -31.86 12.80 -17.74
CA GLY A 5 -31.20 12.51 -16.46
C GLY A 5 -30.24 11.35 -16.63
N GLY A 6 -29.00 11.66 -16.97
CA GLY A 6 -27.95 10.69 -17.28
C GLY A 6 -27.60 9.75 -16.12
N TRP A 7 -27.33 8.49 -16.44
CA TRP A 7 -26.85 7.45 -15.56
C TRP A 7 -25.37 7.66 -15.19
N VAL A 8 -25.05 8.72 -14.48
CA VAL A 8 -23.70 8.84 -13.90
C VAL A 8 -23.75 8.09 -12.57
N ARG A 9 -23.47 6.77 -12.60
CA ARG A 9 -23.24 6.02 -11.36
C ARG A 9 -22.02 6.66 -10.68
N GLY A 10 -22.27 7.44 -9.62
CA GLY A 10 -21.20 7.99 -8.80
C GLY A 10 -20.35 6.84 -8.26
N GLN A 11 -19.05 6.84 -8.56
CA GLN A 11 -18.14 5.90 -7.92
C GLN A 11 -18.06 6.25 -6.44
N ALA A 12 -18.67 5.43 -5.60
CA ALA A 12 -18.47 5.50 -4.16
C ALA A 12 -17.04 5.03 -3.84
N VAL A 13 -16.28 5.89 -3.18
CA VAL A 13 -14.90 5.61 -2.77
C VAL A 13 -14.95 5.03 -1.36
N HIS A 14 -14.44 3.81 -1.20
CA HIS A 14 -14.50 3.07 0.06
C HIS A 14 -13.11 2.75 0.60
N GLN A 15 -12.96 2.79 1.92
CA GLN A 15 -11.77 2.28 2.58
C GLN A 15 -11.66 0.77 2.35
N ALA A 16 -10.47 0.31 1.99
CA ALA A 16 -10.13 -1.10 1.99
C ALA A 16 -10.22 -1.67 3.42
N PRO A 17 -10.68 -2.92 3.59
CA PRO A 17 -10.66 -3.59 4.89
C PRO A 17 -9.25 -3.68 5.46
N LYS A 18 -9.10 -3.45 6.77
CA LYS A 18 -7.79 -3.51 7.45
C LYS A 18 -7.06 -4.83 7.23
N GLY A 19 -7.79 -5.95 7.20
CA GLY A 19 -7.23 -7.27 6.94
C GLY A 19 -6.62 -7.43 5.54
N LEU A 20 -7.21 -6.78 4.53
CA LEU A 20 -6.66 -6.77 3.17
C LEU A 20 -5.33 -5.98 3.14
N ILE A 21 -5.31 -4.81 3.77
CA ILE A 21 -4.10 -3.99 3.88
C ILE A 21 -2.98 -4.78 4.56
N ALA A 22 -3.26 -5.42 5.71
CA ALA A 22 -2.28 -6.21 6.43
C ALA A 22 -1.71 -7.36 5.58
N ARG A 23 -2.55 -8.06 4.79
CA ARG A 23 -2.11 -9.13 3.89
C ARG A 23 -1.21 -8.60 2.78
N LEU A 24 -1.56 -7.46 2.16
CA LEU A 24 -0.75 -6.83 1.12
C LEU A 24 0.59 -6.35 1.68
N ASP A 25 0.59 -5.76 2.88
CA ASP A 25 1.80 -5.26 3.53
C ASP A 25 2.74 -6.41 3.91
N ALA A 26 2.20 -7.55 4.37
CA ALA A 26 2.95 -8.78 4.63
C ALA A 26 3.60 -9.35 3.35
N LEU A 27 2.87 -9.38 2.23
CA LEU A 27 3.41 -9.83 0.94
C LEU A 27 4.56 -8.94 0.47
N ARG A 28 4.40 -7.61 0.58
CA ARG A 28 5.45 -6.65 0.23
C ARG A 28 6.69 -6.83 1.11
N ARG A 29 6.53 -6.91 2.43
CA ARG A 29 7.64 -7.19 3.37
C ARG A 29 8.35 -8.49 3.02
N ARG A 30 7.59 -9.55 2.72
CA ARG A 30 8.14 -10.85 2.34
C ARG A 30 8.94 -10.76 1.04
N PHE A 31 8.53 -9.95 0.07
CA PHE A 31 9.33 -9.72 -1.15
C PHE A 31 10.70 -9.10 -0.83
N PHE A 32 10.76 -8.08 0.03
CA PHE A 32 12.03 -7.43 0.39
C PHE A 32 12.94 -8.34 1.24
N TRP A 33 12.36 -9.13 2.14
CA TRP A 33 13.12 -9.96 3.11
C TRP A 33 13.29 -11.41 2.70
N ARG A 34 12.67 -11.83 1.61
CA ARG A 34 13.02 -13.08 0.95
C ARG A 34 14.20 -12.75 0.04
N GLY A 35 15.40 -13.15 0.47
CA GLY A 35 16.58 -13.11 -0.39
C GLY A 35 16.31 -13.81 -1.72
N ALA A 36 17.08 -13.47 -2.75
CA ALA A 36 17.01 -14.17 -4.04
C ALA A 36 17.23 -15.67 -3.84
N ALA A 37 16.60 -16.50 -4.67
CA ALA A 37 16.79 -17.95 -4.63
C ALA A 37 18.29 -18.28 -4.69
N GLY A 38 18.78 -19.08 -3.73
CA GLY A 38 20.20 -19.42 -3.60
C GLY A 38 21.03 -18.50 -2.69
N THR A 39 20.51 -17.32 -2.31
CA THR A 39 21.15 -16.46 -1.30
C THR A 39 20.63 -16.84 0.09
N GLY A 40 21.38 -17.70 0.77
CA GLY A 40 21.06 -18.09 2.15
C GLY A 40 21.02 -16.87 3.05
N LYS A 41 19.82 -16.53 3.52
CA LYS A 41 19.46 -15.44 4.46
C LYS A 41 19.45 -14.05 3.83
N SER A 42 18.35 -13.31 4.05
CA SER A 42 18.32 -11.86 3.86
C SER A 42 19.16 -11.23 4.98
N PRO A 43 20.30 -10.60 4.66
CA PRO A 43 21.29 -10.25 5.67
C PRO A 43 20.91 -8.99 6.50
N TYR A 44 19.88 -8.24 6.09
CA TYR A 44 19.55 -6.96 6.74
C TYR A 44 18.04 -6.74 6.81
N LEU A 45 17.41 -7.11 7.93
CA LEU A 45 16.03 -6.75 8.24
C LEU A 45 15.96 -5.27 8.61
N VAL A 46 15.78 -4.39 7.62
CA VAL A 46 15.47 -2.98 7.89
C VAL A 46 14.03 -2.89 8.41
N ARG A 47 13.75 -2.00 9.37
CA ARG A 47 12.37 -1.81 9.83
C ARG A 47 11.51 -1.33 8.66
N TRP A 48 10.31 -1.90 8.52
CA TRP A 48 9.39 -1.54 7.44
C TRP A 48 9.08 -0.03 7.39
N MET A 49 8.93 0.60 8.56
CA MET A 49 8.70 2.04 8.68
C MET A 49 9.86 2.87 8.15
N ASP A 50 11.09 2.36 8.19
CA ASP A 50 12.27 3.07 7.67
C ASP A 50 12.29 3.00 6.13
N ILE A 51 11.83 1.89 5.55
CA ILE A 51 11.61 1.74 4.10
C ILE A 51 10.54 2.71 3.59
N CYS A 52 9.47 2.90 4.37
CA CYS A 52 8.36 3.78 3.98
C CYS A 52 8.72 5.27 3.99
N ARG A 53 9.84 5.67 4.61
CA ARG A 53 10.29 7.06 4.57
C ARG A 53 10.58 7.50 3.14
N SER A 54 10.45 8.79 2.87
CA SER A 54 10.81 9.35 1.57
C SER A 54 12.30 9.14 1.26
N LYS A 55 12.64 9.10 -0.03
CA LYS A 55 14.04 9.02 -0.50
C LYS A 55 14.91 10.13 0.07
N LYS A 56 14.36 11.35 0.21
CA LYS A 56 15.04 12.50 0.84
C LYS A 56 15.39 12.27 2.33
N LYS A 57 14.65 11.39 3.01
CA LYS A 57 14.83 11.02 4.43
C LYS A 57 15.52 9.66 4.60
N GLY A 58 16.14 9.12 3.55
CA GLY A 58 16.91 7.87 3.59
C GLY A 58 16.08 6.58 3.50
N GLY A 59 14.79 6.65 3.18
CA GLY A 59 13.95 5.46 2.91
C GLY A 59 13.83 5.15 1.42
N LEU A 60 13.07 4.12 1.07
CA LEU A 60 12.80 3.74 -0.33
C LEU A 60 11.58 4.48 -0.92
N GLY A 61 10.78 5.15 -0.09
CA GLY A 61 9.56 5.84 -0.50
C GLY A 61 8.39 4.89 -0.77
N VAL A 62 8.37 3.71 -0.13
CA VAL A 62 7.23 2.80 -0.21
C VAL A 62 6.04 3.43 0.53
N LEU A 63 4.90 3.53 -0.14
CA LEU A 63 3.69 4.07 0.48
C LEU A 63 3.21 3.19 1.62
N ASP A 64 2.95 3.82 2.76
CA ASP A 64 2.19 3.21 3.86
C ASP A 64 0.73 3.05 3.42
N LEU A 65 0.30 1.80 3.27
CA LEU A 65 -1.03 1.46 2.81
C LEU A 65 -2.14 1.87 3.77
N GLU A 66 -1.87 1.92 5.08
CA GLU A 66 -2.87 2.38 6.05
C GLU A 66 -3.07 3.88 5.96
N VAL A 67 -1.98 4.64 5.85
CA VAL A 67 -2.03 6.09 5.65
C VAL A 67 -2.75 6.42 4.35
N MET A 68 -2.39 5.73 3.26
CA MET A 68 -3.03 5.89 1.97
C MET A 68 -4.53 5.56 2.04
N ASN A 69 -4.90 4.44 2.66
CA ASN A 69 -6.29 4.03 2.78
C ASN A 69 -7.16 5.00 3.59
N ARG A 70 -6.59 5.66 4.62
CA ARG A 70 -7.29 6.71 5.36
C ARG A 70 -7.56 7.94 4.51
N GLY A 71 -6.64 8.31 3.62
CA GLY A 71 -6.76 9.49 2.74
C GLY A 71 -7.65 9.29 1.51
N VAL A 72 -8.18 8.08 1.29
CA VAL A 72 -9.03 7.77 0.13
C VAL A 72 -10.46 8.31 0.27
N VAL A 73 -10.94 8.56 1.50
CA VAL A 73 -12.33 8.99 1.78
C VAL A 73 -12.39 10.32 2.53
N ASN A 74 -11.27 11.04 2.59
CA ASN A 74 -11.10 12.28 3.34
C ASN A 74 -10.66 13.41 2.42
#